data_AF-A0A088GGF7-F1
#
_entry.id   AF-A0A088GGF7-F1
#
_cell.length_a   1.000
_cell.length_b   1.000
_cell.length_c   1.000
_cell.angle_alpha   90.00
_cell.angle_beta   90.00
_cell.angle_gamma   90.00
#
_symmetry.space_group_name_H-M   'P 1'
#
loop_
_entity.id
_entity.type
_entity.pdbx_description
1 polymer ?
#
loop_
_entity_poly.entity_id
_entity_poly.type
_entity_poly.pdbx_seq_one_letter_code
_entity_poly.pdbx_strand_id
1 'polypeptide(L)'
;MNYGDFEINGFVGSKNKMMLMHRIDTKIPERNLSFNDGISGIDGAVVFDERNYKNRVFEISILIQAKTYDERVSLYTKFMKALDIGRYVPAIFYSDENYEYRIIRTSEVKTGKPGFFDEMETLTFTVSAEPYKFVRNQNSVNVPKDQEIEVINPTEFVAKPYLKITGTGSITVTINGTAYRFMDVKDSIEIDSALQSVYRMDAGKLLMKTPRWLLVHSLN
;
A
#
# COMPACT_ATOMS: atom_id res chain seq x y z
N MET A 1 -2.91 -11.37 16.39
CA MET A 1 -3.59 -10.18 16.91
C MET A 1 -4.85 -10.64 17.64
N ASN A 2 -5.37 -9.86 18.57
CA ASN A 2 -6.62 -10.23 19.25
C ASN A 2 -7.83 -9.96 18.34
N TYR A 3 -8.96 -10.62 18.63
CA TYR A 3 -10.20 -10.39 17.88
C TYR A 3 -10.60 -8.91 17.94
N GLY A 4 -10.93 -8.33 16.78
CA GLY A 4 -11.25 -6.91 16.65
C GLY A 4 -10.04 -5.97 16.69
N ASP A 5 -8.81 -6.47 16.85
CA ASP A 5 -7.63 -5.60 16.89
C ASP A 5 -7.22 -5.10 15.50
N PHE A 6 -6.49 -3.99 15.48
CA PHE A 6 -5.95 -3.40 14.27
C PHE A 6 -4.67 -2.61 14.58
N GLU A 7 -3.84 -2.44 13.56
CA GLU A 7 -2.69 -1.56 13.60
C GLU A 7 -2.77 -0.62 12.40
N ILE A 8 -2.81 0.70 12.62
CA ILE A 8 -2.84 1.71 11.55
C ILE A 8 -1.71 2.70 11.82
N ASN A 9 -0.72 2.75 10.93
CA ASN A 9 0.42 3.66 11.04
C ASN A 9 1.13 3.59 12.42
N GLY A 10 1.29 2.38 12.96
CA GLY A 10 1.84 2.12 14.30
C GLY A 10 0.87 2.37 15.47
N PHE A 11 -0.33 2.90 15.22
CA PHE A 11 -1.40 2.95 16.22
C PHE A 11 -2.04 1.58 16.38
N VAL A 12 -1.86 0.96 17.54
CA VAL A 12 -2.42 -0.35 17.87
C VAL A 12 -3.73 -0.17 18.64
N GLY A 13 -4.83 -0.72 18.13
CA GLY A 13 -6.17 -0.58 18.70
C GLY A 13 -6.26 -1.11 20.13
N SER A 14 -5.82 -2.35 20.36
CA SER A 14 -5.87 -3.02 21.67
C SER A 14 -5.08 -2.28 22.76
N LYS A 15 -3.98 -1.60 22.39
CA LYS A 15 -3.20 -0.75 23.32
C LYS A 15 -3.88 0.59 23.64
N ASN A 16 -4.84 1.00 22.84
CA ASN A 16 -5.53 2.28 22.93
C ASN A 16 -7.03 2.15 23.18
N LYS A 17 -7.51 1.01 23.71
CA LYS A 17 -8.93 0.77 24.02
C LYS A 17 -9.86 0.97 22.80
N MET A 18 -9.37 0.62 21.62
CA MET A 18 -10.10 0.70 20.36
C MET A 18 -10.17 -0.67 19.70
N MET A 19 -11.32 -1.02 19.14
CA MET A 19 -11.50 -2.28 18.42
C MET A 19 -12.41 -2.13 17.22
N LEU A 20 -12.13 -2.86 16.15
CA LEU A 20 -13.03 -3.04 15.03
C LEU A 20 -14.29 -3.76 15.49
N MET A 21 -15.44 -3.21 15.12
CA MET A 21 -16.74 -3.82 15.40
C MET A 21 -17.06 -4.97 14.46
N HIS A 22 -16.54 -4.90 13.24
CA HIS A 22 -16.76 -5.88 12.19
C HIS A 22 -15.45 -6.26 11.52
N ARG A 23 -15.40 -7.49 10.99
CA ARG A 23 -14.34 -7.88 10.07
C ARG A 23 -14.39 -6.96 8.84
N ILE A 24 -13.24 -6.52 8.36
CA ILE A 24 -13.17 -5.77 7.10
C ILE A 24 -13.53 -6.71 5.95
N ASP A 25 -14.51 -6.31 5.14
CA ASP A 25 -14.86 -7.01 3.91
C ASP A 25 -13.78 -6.76 2.85
N THR A 26 -12.90 -7.74 2.66
CA THR A 26 -11.80 -7.68 1.69
C THR A 26 -12.34 -7.97 0.29
N LYS A 27 -12.97 -6.96 -0.31
CA LYS A 27 -13.42 -7.05 -1.70
C LYS A 27 -12.24 -7.27 -2.65
N ILE A 28 -12.49 -8.02 -3.72
CA ILE A 28 -11.57 -8.15 -4.86
C ILE A 28 -11.60 -6.82 -5.63
N PRO A 29 -10.45 -6.22 -5.95
CA PRO A 29 -10.42 -4.94 -6.63
C PRO A 29 -10.97 -5.06 -8.06
N GLU A 30 -11.68 -4.02 -8.51
CA GLU A 30 -12.26 -3.97 -9.85
C GLU A 30 -11.15 -3.71 -10.88
N ARG A 31 -11.13 -4.46 -11.99
CA ARG A 31 -10.24 -4.16 -13.12
C ARG A 31 -10.70 -2.87 -13.80
N ASN A 32 -9.77 -2.01 -14.14
CA ASN A 32 -10.08 -0.74 -14.77
C ASN A 32 -10.37 -0.94 -16.26
N LEU A 33 -11.63 -1.26 -16.54
CA LEU A 33 -12.17 -1.43 -17.88
C LEU A 33 -13.05 -0.25 -18.26
N SER A 34 -12.97 0.16 -19.52
CA SER A 34 -13.97 1.02 -20.15
C SER A 34 -14.58 0.33 -21.36
N PHE A 35 -15.85 0.61 -21.60
CA PHE A 35 -16.68 -0.07 -22.60
C PHE A 35 -17.20 0.96 -23.58
N ASN A 36 -17.06 0.68 -24.88
CA ASN A 36 -17.69 1.47 -25.94
C ASN A 36 -18.81 0.65 -26.59
N ASP A 37 -20.04 0.98 -26.21
CA ASP A 37 -21.27 0.35 -26.67
C ASP A 37 -21.88 1.04 -27.91
N GLY A 38 -21.23 2.08 -28.43
CA GLY A 38 -21.79 2.98 -29.46
C GLY A 38 -21.54 2.55 -30.91
N ILE A 39 -20.99 1.37 -31.15
CA ILE A 39 -20.61 0.92 -32.50
C ILE A 39 -21.81 0.23 -33.15
N SER A 40 -22.37 0.87 -34.18
CA SER A 40 -23.49 0.32 -34.93
C SER A 40 -23.09 -0.95 -35.69
N GLY A 41 -23.92 -2.00 -35.60
CA GLY A 41 -23.72 -3.25 -36.33
C GLY A 41 -22.91 -4.32 -35.60
N ILE A 42 -22.58 -4.12 -34.32
CA ILE A 42 -22.02 -5.17 -33.46
C ILE A 42 -22.91 -5.40 -32.24
N ASP A 43 -23.00 -6.66 -31.82
CA ASP A 43 -23.60 -7.03 -30.53
C ASP A 43 -22.50 -7.01 -29.45
N GLY A 44 -22.68 -6.15 -28.44
CA GLY A 44 -21.75 -5.99 -27.32
C GLY A 44 -20.81 -4.78 -27.45
N ALA A 45 -20.00 -4.61 -26.41
CA ALA A 45 -19.08 -3.49 -26.25
C ALA A 45 -17.68 -3.79 -26.79
N VAL A 46 -17.00 -2.79 -27.36
CA VAL A 46 -15.54 -2.83 -27.46
C VAL A 46 -14.96 -2.49 -26.08
N VAL A 47 -14.11 -3.39 -25.56
CA VAL A 47 -13.51 -3.27 -24.23
C VAL A 47 -12.11 -2.66 -24.32
N PHE A 48 -11.85 -1.61 -23.55
CA PHE A 48 -10.53 -1.02 -23.34
C PHE A 48 -10.07 -1.33 -21.92
N ASP A 49 -8.89 -1.93 -21.80
CA ASP A 49 -8.30 -2.33 -20.52
C ASP A 49 -7.05 -1.50 -20.22
N GLU A 50 -7.10 -0.74 -19.12
CA GLU A 50 -6.00 0.09 -18.63
C GLU A 50 -4.91 -0.74 -17.91
N ARG A 51 -5.04 -2.07 -17.86
CA ARG A 51 -4.08 -3.02 -17.28
C ARG A 51 -3.74 -2.70 -15.81
N ASN A 52 -4.67 -2.08 -15.11
CA ASN A 52 -4.58 -1.78 -13.69
C ASN A 52 -5.91 -2.08 -12.99
N TYR A 53 -5.89 -1.96 -11.67
CA TYR A 53 -7.05 -2.19 -10.82
C TYR A 53 -7.38 -0.92 -10.05
N LYS A 54 -8.67 -0.67 -9.88
CA LYS A 54 -9.16 0.42 -9.05
C LYS A 54 -8.89 0.12 -7.58
N ASN A 55 -8.76 1.18 -6.80
CA ASN A 55 -8.70 1.07 -5.35
C ASN A 55 -9.93 0.37 -4.78
N ARG A 56 -9.72 -0.29 -3.64
CA ARG A 56 -10.79 -0.87 -2.84
C ARG A 56 -11.36 0.19 -1.90
N VAL A 57 -12.64 0.08 -1.62
CA VAL A 57 -13.31 0.96 -0.67
C VAL A 57 -13.73 0.12 0.53
N PHE A 58 -13.24 0.48 1.71
CA PHE A 58 -13.59 -0.19 2.97
C PHE A 58 -14.38 0.78 3.85
N GLU A 59 -15.47 0.30 4.42
CA GLU A 59 -16.10 0.95 5.56
C GLU A 59 -15.50 0.37 6.83
N ILE A 60 -14.98 1.26 7.68
CA ILE A 60 -14.36 0.91 8.95
C ILE A 60 -15.27 1.42 10.07
N SER A 61 -15.62 0.51 10.99
CA SER A 61 -16.34 0.84 12.21
C SER A 61 -15.52 0.42 13.43
N ILE A 62 -15.18 1.38 14.27
CA ILE A 62 -14.33 1.21 15.46
C ILE A 62 -15.11 1.61 16.71
N LEU A 63 -15.11 0.73 17.71
CA LEU A 63 -15.55 1.03 19.05
C LEU A 63 -14.40 1.61 19.87
N ILE A 64 -14.65 2.72 20.55
CA ILE A 64 -13.79 3.33 21.55
C ILE A 64 -14.39 3.06 22.92
N GLN A 65 -13.56 2.63 23.87
CA GLN A 65 -13.94 2.54 25.28
C GLN A 65 -13.19 3.59 26.10
N ALA A 66 -13.92 4.59 26.62
CA ALA A 66 -13.37 5.69 27.41
C ALA A 66 -14.35 6.11 28.51
N LYS A 67 -13.85 6.23 29.74
CA LYS A 67 -14.68 6.55 30.92
C LYS A 67 -15.03 8.03 31.02
N THR A 68 -14.17 8.88 30.48
CA THR A 68 -14.34 10.33 30.51
C THR A 68 -14.33 10.91 29.10
N TYR A 69 -14.92 12.09 28.96
CA TYR A 69 -14.88 12.85 27.70
C TYR A 69 -13.44 13.17 27.28
N ASP A 70 -12.60 13.63 28.21
CA ASP A 70 -11.21 14.02 27.92
C ASP A 70 -10.36 12.83 27.45
N GLU A 71 -10.56 11.65 28.05
CA GLU A 71 -9.91 10.41 27.60
C GLU A 71 -10.32 10.09 26.16
N ARG A 72 -11.61 10.21 25.85
CA ARG A 72 -12.17 9.95 24.52
C ARG A 72 -11.57 10.87 23.47
N VAL A 73 -11.55 12.17 23.74
CA VAL A 73 -10.95 13.18 22.86
C VAL A 73 -9.46 12.90 22.65
N SER A 74 -8.74 12.49 23.70
CA SER A 74 -7.32 12.12 23.58
C SER A 74 -7.10 10.91 22.68
N LEU A 75 -7.89 9.85 22.84
CA LEU A 75 -7.82 8.64 22.01
C LEU A 75 -8.17 8.94 20.55
N TYR A 76 -9.27 9.66 20.33
CA TYR A 76 -9.68 10.11 19.00
C TYR A 76 -8.58 10.92 18.30
N THR A 77 -7.99 11.89 19.00
CA THR A 77 -6.92 12.73 18.46
C THR A 77 -5.68 11.93 18.10
N LYS A 78 -5.28 10.97 18.96
CA LYS A 78 -4.15 10.07 18.68
C LYS A 78 -4.41 9.20 17.46
N PHE A 79 -5.61 8.63 17.35
CA PHE A 79 -6.00 7.81 16.22
C PHE A 79 -6.03 8.61 14.91
N MET A 80 -6.64 9.80 14.91
CA MET A 80 -6.70 10.65 13.71
C MET A 80 -5.32 11.14 13.27
N LYS A 81 -4.38 11.41 14.19
CA LYS A 81 -2.99 11.72 13.84
C LYS A 81 -2.27 10.55 13.15
N ALA A 82 -2.65 9.32 13.45
CA ALA A 82 -2.08 8.14 12.80
C ALA A 82 -2.72 7.89 11.43
N LEU A 83 -4.04 8.06 11.30
CA LEU A 83 -4.80 7.78 10.10
C LEU A 83 -4.76 8.91 9.04
N ASP A 84 -4.86 10.16 9.46
CA ASP A 84 -5.19 11.29 8.58
C ASP A 84 -4.00 12.23 8.38
N ILE A 85 -3.04 11.78 7.56
CA ILE A 85 -1.80 12.50 7.25
C ILE A 85 -1.70 12.94 5.78
N GLY A 86 -2.81 12.91 5.04
CA GLY A 86 -2.87 13.33 3.63
C GLY A 86 -2.19 12.39 2.63
N ARG A 87 -1.86 11.15 3.04
CA ARG A 87 -1.28 10.11 2.18
C ARG A 87 -1.70 8.72 2.67
N TYR A 88 -1.43 7.69 1.87
CA TYR A 88 -1.63 6.32 2.30
C TYR A 88 -0.80 5.99 3.54
N VAL A 89 -1.41 5.29 4.47
CA VAL A 89 -0.78 4.76 5.68
C VAL A 89 -0.88 3.24 5.72
N PRO A 90 0.11 2.55 6.32
CA PRO A 90 0.05 1.11 6.48
C PRO A 90 -1.05 0.74 7.49
N ALA A 91 -1.77 -0.34 7.21
CA ALA A 91 -2.83 -0.87 8.05
C ALA A 91 -2.82 -2.39 8.06
N ILE A 92 -3.00 -2.98 9.24
CA ILE A 92 -3.08 -4.42 9.47
C ILE A 92 -4.34 -4.69 10.29
N PHE A 93 -5.11 -5.70 9.90
CA PHE A 93 -6.36 -6.05 10.55
C PHE A 93 -6.27 -7.47 11.12
N TYR A 94 -6.89 -7.72 12.28
CA TYR A 94 -6.88 -9.05 12.93
C TYR A 94 -7.36 -10.19 12.02
N SER A 95 -8.20 -9.89 11.04
CA SER A 95 -8.75 -10.88 10.13
C SER A 95 -7.83 -11.28 8.98
N ASP A 96 -6.71 -10.56 8.77
CA ASP A 96 -5.75 -10.81 7.70
C ASP A 96 -4.32 -10.37 8.10
N GLU A 97 -3.81 -10.90 9.21
CA GLU A 97 -2.58 -10.41 9.87
C GLU A 97 -1.28 -10.60 9.08
N ASN A 98 -1.30 -11.49 8.09
CA ASN A 98 -0.15 -11.78 7.23
C ASN A 98 0.05 -10.72 6.15
N TYR A 99 -0.85 -9.75 6.04
CA TYR A 99 -0.81 -8.73 5.00
C TYR A 99 -0.98 -7.32 5.55
N GLU A 100 -0.28 -6.39 4.92
CA GLU A 100 -0.40 -4.96 5.12
C GLU A 100 -1.21 -4.34 3.97
N TYR A 101 -2.13 -3.45 4.33
CA TYR A 101 -2.91 -2.63 3.43
C TYR A 101 -2.35 -1.21 3.46
N ARG A 102 -2.41 -0.51 2.33
CA ARG A 102 -2.17 0.93 2.29
C ARG A 102 -3.50 1.64 2.14
N ILE A 103 -3.91 2.40 3.16
CA ILE A 103 -5.24 3.02 3.24
C ILE A 103 -5.15 4.53 3.40
N ILE A 104 -6.14 5.26 2.91
CA ILE A 104 -6.33 6.70 3.13
C ILE A 104 -7.80 6.98 3.42
N ARG A 105 -8.08 7.82 4.41
CA ARG A 105 -9.46 8.22 4.75
C ARG A 105 -10.05 9.10 3.64
N THR A 106 -11.29 8.81 3.24
CA THR A 106 -11.96 9.54 2.15
C THR A 106 -13.32 10.13 2.54
N SER A 107 -13.88 9.76 3.69
CA SER A 107 -15.14 10.32 4.18
C SER A 107 -14.95 11.07 5.50
N GLU A 108 -15.96 11.86 5.88
CA GLU A 108 -16.17 12.30 7.26
C GLU A 108 -16.18 11.12 8.24
N VAL A 109 -15.80 11.37 9.50
CA VAL A 109 -15.92 10.40 10.59
C VAL A 109 -17.22 10.65 11.32
N LYS A 110 -18.12 9.67 11.27
CA LYS A 110 -19.39 9.71 12.00
C LYS A 110 -19.20 9.10 13.37
N THR A 111 -19.63 9.82 14.39
CA THR A 111 -19.67 9.32 15.77
C THR A 111 -21.07 8.80 16.11
N GLY A 112 -21.14 7.79 16.97
CA GLY A 112 -22.40 7.21 17.42
C GLY A 112 -22.26 6.58 18.80
N LYS A 113 -23.34 6.51 19.58
CA LYS A 113 -23.36 5.78 20.85
C LYS A 113 -24.01 4.40 20.64
N PRO A 114 -23.35 3.30 21.02
CA PRO A 114 -23.99 2.00 21.00
C PRO A 114 -24.95 1.89 22.20
N GLY A 115 -26.21 2.23 21.98
CA GLY A 115 -27.26 2.11 22.99
C GLY A 115 -27.02 2.93 24.26
N PHE A 116 -27.18 2.30 25.43
CA PHE A 116 -27.14 2.95 26.75
C PHE A 116 -25.75 3.02 27.39
N PHE A 117 -24.69 2.58 26.71
CA PHE A 117 -23.33 2.55 27.29
C PHE A 117 -22.62 3.90 27.12
N ASP A 118 -22.61 4.71 28.18
CA ASP A 118 -22.00 6.06 28.14
C ASP A 118 -20.47 6.05 27.95
N GLU A 119 -19.81 4.95 28.34
CA GLU A 119 -18.37 4.77 28.19
C GLU A 119 -17.94 4.32 26.78
N MET A 120 -18.90 4.08 25.88
CA MET A 120 -18.64 3.56 24.55
C MET A 120 -19.07 4.54 23.47
N GLU A 121 -18.26 4.65 22.43
CA GLU A 121 -18.57 5.44 21.24
C GLU A 121 -18.04 4.73 19.99
N THR A 122 -18.80 4.77 18.91
CA THR A 122 -18.45 4.18 17.62
C THR A 122 -17.99 5.27 16.68
N LEU A 123 -16.88 5.05 15.99
CA LEU A 123 -16.43 5.83 14.84
C LEU A 123 -16.71 5.02 13.57
N THR A 124 -17.42 5.60 12.61
CA THR A 124 -17.64 4.97 11.30
C THR A 124 -17.18 5.90 10.19
N PHE A 125 -16.35 5.38 9.28
CA PHE A 125 -15.80 6.13 8.16
C PHE A 125 -15.38 5.20 7.02
N THR A 126 -15.19 5.78 5.83
CA THR A 126 -14.72 5.10 4.64
C THR A 126 -13.25 5.41 4.39
N VAL A 127 -12.51 4.39 3.98
CA VAL A 127 -11.15 4.51 3.46
C VAL A 127 -11.07 3.97 2.04
N SER A 128 -10.17 4.56 1.26
CA SER A 128 -9.70 4.03 -0.01
C SER A 128 -8.40 3.27 0.24
N ALA A 129 -8.33 2.03 -0.20
CA ALA A 129 -7.17 1.18 -0.07
C ALA A 129 -6.58 0.85 -1.44
N GLU A 130 -5.26 0.78 -1.53
CA GLU A 130 -4.60 0.29 -2.76
C GLU A 130 -5.16 -1.10 -3.16
N PRO A 131 -5.19 -1.43 -4.47
CA PRO A 131 -5.81 -2.65 -4.96
C PRO A 131 -5.15 -3.92 -4.40
N TYR A 132 -3.83 -3.89 -4.23
CA TYR A 132 -3.06 -5.01 -3.71
C TYR A 132 -2.80 -4.87 -2.21
N LYS A 133 -2.63 -6.01 -1.54
CA LYS A 133 -2.14 -6.11 -0.17
C LYS A 133 -0.70 -6.63 -0.21
N PHE A 134 0.13 -6.21 0.74
CA PHE A 134 1.56 -6.52 0.77
C PHE A 134 1.84 -7.59 1.81
N VAL A 135 2.62 -8.62 1.46
CA VAL A 135 2.99 -9.67 2.42
C VAL A 135 3.81 -9.05 3.55
N ARG A 136 3.41 -9.32 4.79
CA ARG A 136 4.11 -8.83 5.98
C ARG A 136 5.41 -9.62 6.19
N ASN A 137 6.42 -8.97 6.77
CA ASN A 137 7.72 -9.57 7.09
C ASN A 137 8.51 -10.06 5.86
N GLN A 138 8.37 -9.40 4.71
CA GLN A 138 9.30 -9.63 3.61
C GLN A 138 10.68 -9.12 3.99
N ASN A 139 11.65 -10.05 4.02
CA ASN A 139 13.04 -9.71 4.26
C ASN A 139 13.62 -9.06 3.02
N SER A 140 14.38 -7.98 3.19
CA SER A 140 15.25 -7.49 2.13
C SER A 140 16.27 -8.58 1.77
N VAL A 141 16.35 -8.91 0.50
CA VAL A 141 17.36 -9.85 0.02
C VAL A 141 18.60 -9.06 -0.40
N ASN A 142 19.73 -9.33 0.24
CA ASN A 142 21.01 -8.75 -0.15
C ASN A 142 21.66 -9.63 -1.21
N VAL A 143 22.05 -9.04 -2.34
CA VAL A 143 22.78 -9.72 -3.42
C VAL A 143 24.22 -9.22 -3.40
N PRO A 144 25.20 -10.01 -2.91
CA PRO A 144 26.59 -9.61 -2.96
C PRO A 144 27.09 -9.48 -4.40
N LYS A 145 28.16 -8.70 -4.58
CA LYS A 145 28.83 -8.57 -5.87
C LYS A 145 29.26 -9.95 -6.39
N ASP A 146 29.10 -10.15 -7.69
CA ASP A 146 29.53 -11.36 -8.41
C ASP A 146 28.85 -12.66 -7.92
N GLN A 147 27.68 -12.55 -7.29
CA GLN A 147 26.85 -13.69 -6.90
C GLN A 147 25.52 -13.71 -7.66
N GLU A 148 25.07 -14.92 -7.97
CA GLU A 148 23.73 -15.20 -8.48
C GLU A 148 22.89 -15.77 -7.33
N ILE A 149 21.68 -15.22 -7.17
CA ILE A 149 20.72 -15.73 -6.19
C ILE A 149 19.34 -15.85 -6.83
N GLU A 150 18.54 -16.76 -6.30
CA GLU A 150 17.15 -16.91 -6.67
C GLU A 150 16.26 -16.10 -5.72
N VAL A 151 15.42 -15.23 -6.29
CA VAL A 151 14.40 -14.46 -5.55
C VAL A 151 13.03 -14.86 -6.08
N ILE A 152 12.27 -15.57 -5.27
CA ILE A 152 10.95 -16.08 -5.64
C ILE A 152 9.89 -15.11 -5.11
N ASN A 153 9.02 -14.64 -6.00
CA ASN A 153 7.80 -13.96 -5.60
C ASN A 153 6.83 -15.00 -5.02
N PRO A 154 6.45 -14.92 -3.72
CA PRO A 154 5.58 -15.91 -3.10
C PRO A 154 4.10 -15.76 -3.51
N THR A 155 3.80 -14.86 -4.44
CA THR A 155 2.44 -14.54 -4.88
C THR A 155 2.28 -14.75 -6.39
N GLU A 156 1.04 -14.97 -6.82
CA GLU A 156 0.69 -15.15 -8.23
C GLU A 156 0.60 -13.83 -9.02
N PHE A 157 0.68 -12.68 -8.33
CA PHE A 157 0.63 -11.37 -8.96
C PHE A 157 2.02 -10.87 -9.30
N VAL A 158 2.16 -10.15 -10.41
CA VAL A 158 3.43 -9.52 -10.80
C VAL A 158 3.90 -8.56 -9.69
N ALA A 159 5.03 -8.89 -9.06
CA ALA A 159 5.63 -8.05 -8.05
C ALA A 159 6.24 -6.78 -8.68
N LYS A 160 6.15 -5.67 -7.95
CA LYS A 160 6.82 -4.41 -8.28
C LYS A 160 7.90 -4.14 -7.23
N PRO A 161 9.09 -4.75 -7.34
CA PRO A 161 10.11 -4.65 -6.31
C PRO A 161 10.73 -3.26 -6.25
N TYR A 162 11.25 -2.94 -5.06
CA TYR A 162 12.19 -1.84 -4.87
C TYR A 162 13.61 -2.40 -4.87
N LEU A 163 14.49 -1.80 -5.67
CA LEU A 163 15.88 -2.23 -5.79
C LEU A 163 16.81 -1.12 -5.33
N LYS A 164 17.79 -1.45 -4.50
CA LYS A 164 18.87 -0.54 -4.11
C LYS A 164 20.21 -1.13 -4.52
N ILE A 165 20.84 -0.50 -5.50
CA ILE A 165 22.15 -0.88 -6.03
C ILE A 165 23.20 0.00 -5.37
N THR A 166 24.08 -0.59 -4.57
CA THR A 166 25.15 0.14 -3.87
C THR A 166 26.50 -0.13 -4.52
N GLY A 167 27.31 0.90 -4.73
CA GLY A 167 28.66 0.76 -5.28
C GLY A 167 29.15 2.01 -6.00
N THR A 168 30.30 1.87 -6.67
CA THR A 168 30.92 2.95 -7.44
C THR A 168 31.36 2.47 -8.82
N GLY A 169 31.26 3.35 -9.81
CA GLY A 169 31.66 3.06 -11.20
C GLY A 169 30.54 2.44 -12.02
N SER A 170 30.91 1.60 -12.99
CA SER A 170 29.96 0.90 -13.86
C SER A 170 29.53 -0.42 -13.23
N ILE A 171 28.23 -0.60 -13.05
CA ILE A 171 27.64 -1.80 -12.43
C ILE A 171 26.69 -2.44 -13.42
N THR A 172 26.79 -3.77 -13.58
CA THR A 172 25.82 -4.54 -14.36
C THR A 172 25.04 -5.44 -13.42
N VAL A 173 23.71 -5.37 -13.50
CA VAL A 173 22.80 -6.27 -12.78
C VAL A 173 22.08 -7.12 -13.83
N THR A 174 22.13 -8.44 -13.68
CA THR A 174 21.41 -9.35 -14.57
C THR A 174 20.19 -9.90 -13.84
N ILE A 175 19.00 -9.73 -14.43
CA ILE A 175 17.74 -10.24 -13.89
C ILE A 175 17.12 -11.13 -14.95
N ASN A 176 16.88 -12.41 -14.63
CA ASN A 176 16.30 -13.40 -15.54
C ASN A 176 16.95 -13.41 -16.94
N GLY A 177 18.28 -13.37 -16.97
CA GLY A 177 19.08 -13.35 -18.21
C GLY A 177 19.18 -11.99 -18.93
N THR A 178 18.43 -10.98 -18.49
CA THR A 178 18.51 -9.62 -19.06
C THR A 178 19.52 -8.77 -18.30
N ALA A 179 20.52 -8.23 -19.00
CA ALA A 179 21.56 -7.40 -18.40
C ALA A 179 21.18 -5.90 -18.40
N TYR A 180 21.18 -5.30 -17.21
CA TYR A 180 20.93 -3.88 -16.98
C TYR A 180 22.23 -3.19 -16.57
N ARG A 181 22.67 -2.20 -17.35
CA ARG A 181 23.93 -1.47 -17.14
C ARG A 181 23.68 -0.10 -16.50
N PHE A 182 24.32 0.14 -15.37
CA PHE A 182 24.30 1.39 -14.64
C PHE A 182 25.68 2.04 -14.73
N MET A 183 25.76 3.16 -15.43
CA MET A 183 27.00 3.91 -15.62
C MET A 183 27.16 4.98 -14.53
N ASP A 184 28.41 5.22 -14.13
CA ASP A 184 28.81 6.29 -13.20
C ASP A 184 28.03 6.30 -11.88
N VAL A 185 27.76 5.11 -11.33
CA VAL A 185 27.18 4.97 -9.98
C VAL A 185 28.13 5.62 -8.98
N LYS A 186 27.58 6.48 -8.12
CA LYS A 186 28.26 6.93 -6.90
C LYS A 186 27.30 6.64 -5.75
N ASP A 187 27.81 6.02 -4.71
CA ASP A 187 27.11 5.53 -3.52
C ASP A 187 25.96 4.55 -3.82
N SER A 188 24.82 5.03 -4.31
CA SER A 188 23.70 4.14 -4.66
C SER A 188 22.73 4.69 -5.72
N ILE A 189 22.10 3.74 -6.41
CA ILE A 189 20.92 3.95 -7.26
C ILE A 189 19.75 3.19 -6.64
N GLU A 190 18.61 3.87 -6.53
CA GLU A 190 17.37 3.32 -5.99
C GLU A 190 16.33 3.30 -7.11
N ILE A 191 15.73 2.14 -7.36
CA ILE A 191 14.73 1.93 -8.40
C ILE A 191 13.45 1.51 -7.72
N ASP A 192 12.41 2.33 -7.89
CA ASP A 192 11.07 2.02 -7.41
C ASP A 192 10.20 1.61 -8.59
N SER A 193 9.93 0.31 -8.72
CA SER A 193 9.10 -0.24 -9.79
C SER A 193 7.61 0.11 -9.62
N ALA A 194 7.17 0.43 -8.41
CA ALA A 194 5.79 0.85 -8.16
C ALA A 194 5.57 2.28 -8.63
N LEU A 195 6.52 3.17 -8.35
CA LEU A 195 6.52 4.58 -8.78
C LEU A 195 7.11 4.80 -10.18
N GLN A 196 7.63 3.75 -10.81
CA GLN A 196 8.30 3.82 -12.11
C GLN A 196 9.40 4.91 -12.13
N SER A 197 10.17 4.98 -11.04
CA SER A 197 11.10 6.07 -10.78
C SER A 197 12.48 5.56 -10.44
N VAL A 198 13.51 6.35 -10.79
CA VAL A 198 14.91 6.06 -10.48
C VAL A 198 15.51 7.26 -9.76
N TYR A 199 16.12 6.98 -8.63
CA TYR A 199 16.79 7.95 -7.77
C TYR A 199 18.26 7.61 -7.66
N ARG A 200 19.08 8.64 -7.48
CA ARG A 200 20.48 8.51 -7.18
C ARG A 200 20.76 9.25 -5.89
N MET A 201 21.55 8.65 -5.02
CA MET A 201 22.06 9.31 -3.82
C MET A 201 23.53 9.62 -4.02
N ASP A 202 23.91 10.90 -3.98
CA ASP A 202 25.30 11.35 -4.04
C ASP A 202 25.65 12.05 -2.72
N ALA A 203 26.47 11.42 -1.86
CA ALA A 203 26.89 11.96 -0.57
C ALA A 203 25.74 12.52 0.29
N GLY A 204 24.61 11.80 0.32
CA GLY A 204 23.40 12.19 1.06
C GLY A 204 22.45 13.15 0.32
N LYS A 205 22.74 13.53 -0.93
CA LYS A 205 21.84 14.33 -1.78
C LYS A 205 21.03 13.44 -2.70
N LEU A 206 19.70 13.58 -2.67
CA LEU A 206 18.79 12.93 -3.59
C LEU A 206 18.79 13.66 -4.94
N LEU A 207 19.14 12.94 -6.01
CA LEU A 207 19.03 13.41 -7.37
C LEU A 207 18.00 12.54 -8.08
N MET A 208 16.85 13.13 -8.44
CA MET A 208 15.85 12.44 -9.24
C MET A 208 16.36 12.34 -10.67
N LYS A 209 16.50 11.11 -11.17
CA LYS A 209 16.86 10.87 -12.56
C LYS A 209 15.62 10.36 -13.25
N THR A 210 14.91 11.22 -13.98
CA THR A 210 13.75 10.81 -14.77
C THR A 210 14.19 9.66 -15.69
N PRO A 211 13.65 8.44 -15.52
CA PRO A 211 14.08 7.34 -16.36
C PRO A 211 13.53 7.57 -17.76
N ARG A 212 14.41 7.91 -18.71
CA ARG A 212 14.10 7.94 -20.15
C ARG A 212 13.77 6.54 -20.73
N TRP A 213 13.68 5.52 -19.86
CA TRP A 213 13.70 4.09 -20.21
C TRP A 213 12.40 3.34 -19.87
N LEU A 214 11.39 4.01 -19.30
CA LEU A 214 10.10 3.38 -18.96
C LEU A 214 9.01 3.55 -20.03
N LEU A 215 9.34 4.16 -21.18
CA LEU A 215 8.45 4.26 -22.35
C LEU A 215 8.65 3.14 -23.39
N VAL A 216 9.57 2.21 -23.16
CA VAL A 216 9.78 1.09 -24.07
C VAL A 216 9.56 -0.17 -23.25
N HIS A 217 8.33 -0.70 -23.29
CA HIS A 217 7.94 -2.13 -23.23
C HIS A 217 6.40 -2.23 -23.11
N SER A 218 5.68 -1.48 -23.96
CA SER A 218 4.28 -1.79 -24.31
C SER A 218 4.13 -1.93 -25.82
N LEU A 219 4.99 -2.72 -26.45
CA LEU A 219 4.77 -3.25 -27.79
C LEU A 219 5.40 -4.64 -27.84
N ASN A 220 4.58 -5.63 -27.50
CA ASN A 220 4.31 -6.86 -28.25
C ASN A 220 3.20 -7.62 -27.53
#